data_AF-A0A1M6CEA3-F1
#
_entry.id   AF-A0A1M6CEA3-F1
#
_cell.length_a   1.000
_cell.length_b   1.000
_cell.length_c   1.000
_cell.angle_alpha   90.00
_cell.angle_beta   90.00
_cell.angle_gamma   90.00
#
_symmetry.space_group_name_H-M   'P 1'
#
loop_
_entity.id
_entity.type
_entity.pdbx_description
1 polymer ?
#
loop_
_entity_poly.entity_id
_entity_poly.type
_entity_poly.pdbx_seq_one_letter_code
_entity_poly.pdbx_strand_id
1 'polypeptide(L)'
;MKKLVSSILLTAALTASAIAQTASDAAKGYFSTYQKKEYGKSAEYFHPEALDLFRQMLSFGKSLPEEKATAFYRDFFGPEATKESIEKLDNQAYFSQFIGSIMKLILEPANVEYTKAEVLGEVKEGEVTHVLVRLHLSSNGVESQAMEVISFKQYKGEWKTLLTEKFESIAESLQESFR
;
A
#
# COMPACT_ATOMS: atom_id res chain seq x y z
N MET A 1 -22.01 -63.21 -19.18
CA MET A 1 -20.86 -63.46 -18.27
C MET A 1 -19.71 -62.54 -18.70
N LYS A 2 -19.68 -61.27 -18.28
CA LYS A 2 -18.95 -60.71 -17.11
C LYS A 2 -17.47 -61.12 -17.01
N LYS A 3 -16.58 -60.27 -17.54
CA LYS A 3 -15.22 -59.97 -17.05
C LYS A 3 -14.98 -58.48 -17.39
N LEU A 4 -15.34 -57.52 -16.54
CA LEU A 4 -14.51 -56.95 -15.45
C LEU A 4 -13.00 -56.99 -15.72
N VAL A 5 -12.52 -55.94 -16.38
CA VAL A 5 -11.13 -55.46 -16.36
C VAL A 5 -11.29 -53.96 -16.05
N SER A 6 -11.26 -53.54 -14.79
CA SER A 6 -10.04 -53.29 -14.00
C SER A 6 -9.01 -52.46 -14.76
N SER A 7 -9.36 -51.21 -15.06
CA SER A 7 -8.38 -50.16 -15.36
C SER A 7 -8.63 -48.99 -14.41
N ILE A 8 -8.03 -49.12 -13.22
CA ILE A 8 -7.76 -48.03 -12.29
C ILE A 8 -6.77 -47.11 -13.00
N LEU A 9 -7.28 -46.14 -13.76
CA LEU A 9 -6.49 -45.04 -14.31
C LEU A 9 -6.47 -43.93 -13.27
N LEU A 10 -5.58 -44.16 -12.30
CA LEU A 10 -4.74 -43.20 -11.59
C LEU A 10 -5.07 -41.74 -11.94
N THR A 11 -6.09 -41.20 -11.28
CA THR A 11 -6.35 -39.75 -11.23
C THR A 11 -5.22 -39.16 -10.41
N ALA A 12 -4.11 -38.85 -11.06
CA ALA A 12 -3.06 -38.01 -10.51
C ALA A 12 -3.70 -36.66 -10.24
N ALA A 13 -4.25 -36.51 -9.03
CA ALA A 13 -4.57 -35.22 -8.46
C ALA A 13 -3.26 -34.44 -8.45
N LEU A 14 -3.06 -33.59 -9.45
CA LEU A 14 -2.16 -32.45 -9.34
C LEU A 14 -2.73 -31.59 -8.21
N THR A 15 -2.41 -31.96 -6.97
CA THR A 15 -2.37 -31.00 -5.88
C THR A 15 -1.22 -30.07 -6.22
N ALA A 16 -1.50 -29.09 -7.09
CA ALA A 16 -0.75 -27.86 -7.11
C ALA A 16 -0.82 -27.37 -5.66
N SER A 17 0.25 -27.65 -4.90
CA SER A 17 0.47 -26.98 -3.64
C SER A 17 0.61 -25.53 -4.03
N ALA A 18 -0.50 -24.79 -3.94
CA ALA A 18 -0.47 -23.35 -4.03
C ALA A 18 0.52 -22.93 -2.94
N ILE A 19 1.73 -22.54 -3.36
CA ILE A 19 2.74 -22.02 -2.46
C ILE A 19 2.06 -20.79 -1.86
N ALA A 20 1.59 -20.92 -0.62
CA ALA A 20 0.92 -19.85 0.07
C ALA A 20 1.90 -18.68 0.09
N GLN A 21 1.49 -17.56 -0.50
CA GLN A 21 2.31 -16.35 -0.54
C GLN A 21 2.72 -16.01 0.90
N THR A 22 3.99 -15.66 1.11
CA THR A 22 4.46 -15.19 2.42
C THR A 22 4.22 -13.68 2.57
N ALA A 23 4.27 -13.16 3.81
CA ALA A 23 4.24 -11.71 4.01
C ALA A 23 5.44 -11.03 3.32
N SER A 24 6.60 -11.68 3.37
CA SER A 24 7.80 -11.27 2.63
C SER A 24 7.57 -11.14 1.11
N ASP A 25 6.80 -12.04 0.49
CA ASP A 25 6.50 -11.96 -0.94
C ASP A 25 5.52 -10.82 -1.26
N ALA A 26 4.55 -10.57 -0.38
CA ALA A 26 3.68 -9.40 -0.49
C ALA A 26 4.47 -8.09 -0.33
N ALA A 27 5.44 -8.03 0.59
CA ALA A 27 6.32 -6.88 0.76
C ALA A 27 7.16 -6.59 -0.50
N LYS A 28 7.73 -7.63 -1.13
CA LYS A 28 8.45 -7.47 -2.42
C LYS A 28 7.53 -6.90 -3.50
N GLY A 29 6.31 -7.43 -3.61
CA GLY A 29 5.30 -6.94 -4.55
C GLY A 29 4.95 -5.48 -4.29
N TYR A 30 4.67 -5.13 -3.04
CA TYR A 30 4.37 -3.78 -2.58
C TYR A 30 5.48 -2.81 -2.98
N PHE A 31 6.73 -3.06 -2.59
CA PHE A 31 7.84 -2.16 -2.93
C PHE A 31 8.18 -2.14 -4.42
N SER A 32 7.90 -3.21 -5.18
CA SER A 32 8.05 -3.18 -6.64
C SER A 32 7.13 -2.15 -7.29
N THR A 33 5.93 -1.91 -6.74
CA THR A 33 5.05 -0.85 -7.26
C THR A 33 5.65 0.54 -7.05
N TYR A 34 6.29 0.80 -5.91
CA TYR A 34 6.98 2.06 -5.64
C TYR A 34 8.18 2.28 -6.55
N GLN A 35 9.00 1.24 -6.74
CA GLN A 35 10.15 1.31 -7.64
C GLN A 35 9.73 1.64 -9.08
N LYS A 36 8.57 1.11 -9.53
CA LYS A 36 8.01 1.37 -10.86
C LYS A 36 7.18 2.66 -10.93
N LYS A 37 7.10 3.43 -9.84
CA LYS A 37 6.24 4.62 -9.70
C LYS A 37 4.75 4.33 -9.96
N GLU A 38 4.34 3.07 -9.78
CA GLU A 38 2.96 2.61 -9.91
C GLU A 38 2.20 2.82 -8.59
N TYR A 39 2.28 4.03 -8.02
CA TYR A 39 1.73 4.34 -6.69
C TYR A 39 0.25 4.01 -6.56
N GLY A 40 -0.52 4.14 -7.65
CA GLY A 40 -1.93 3.77 -7.63
C GLY A 40 -2.20 2.27 -7.46
N LYS A 41 -1.28 1.41 -7.96
CA LYS A 41 -1.34 -0.04 -7.73
C LYS A 41 -0.90 -0.42 -6.31
N SER A 42 -0.10 0.40 -5.66
CA SER A 42 0.33 0.14 -4.28
C SER A 42 -0.85 0.06 -3.30
N ALA A 43 -1.95 0.76 -3.60
CA ALA A 43 -3.18 0.73 -2.82
C ALA A 43 -3.81 -0.68 -2.74
N GLU A 44 -3.60 -1.52 -3.76
CA GLU A 44 -4.13 -2.90 -3.80
C GLU A 44 -3.49 -3.80 -2.73
N TYR A 45 -2.32 -3.42 -2.21
CA TYR A 45 -1.64 -4.15 -1.15
C TYR A 45 -2.19 -3.81 0.23
N PHE A 46 -2.94 -2.73 0.41
CA PHE A 46 -3.41 -2.34 1.74
C PHE A 46 -4.64 -3.14 2.17
N HIS A 47 -4.74 -3.38 3.48
CA HIS A 47 -5.92 -3.99 4.08
C HIS A 47 -7.10 -3.02 3.97
N PRO A 48 -8.34 -3.49 3.71
CA PRO A 48 -9.49 -2.58 3.59
C PRO A 48 -9.72 -1.71 4.85
N GLU A 49 -9.49 -2.27 6.04
CA GLU A 49 -9.56 -1.51 7.30
C GLU A 49 -8.46 -0.44 7.37
N ALA A 50 -7.27 -0.71 6.84
CA ALA A 50 -6.17 0.25 6.79
C ALA A 50 -6.51 1.41 5.83
N LEU A 51 -7.11 1.11 4.66
CA LEU A 51 -7.58 2.13 3.72
C LEU A 51 -8.73 2.97 4.31
N ASP A 52 -9.63 2.35 5.06
CA ASP A 52 -10.70 3.07 5.74
C ASP A 52 -10.17 3.99 6.84
N LEU A 53 -9.29 3.48 7.70
CA LEU A 53 -8.63 4.24 8.74
C LEU A 53 -7.86 5.44 8.15
N PHE A 54 -7.17 5.26 7.03
CA PHE A 54 -6.48 6.35 6.32
C PHE A 54 -7.44 7.48 5.92
N ARG A 55 -8.59 7.12 5.36
CA ARG A 55 -9.61 8.10 4.97
C ARG A 55 -10.19 8.83 6.18
N GLN A 56 -10.34 8.14 7.31
CA GLN A 56 -10.79 8.76 8.56
C GLN A 56 -9.76 9.77 9.09
N MET A 57 -8.46 9.46 9.03
CA MET A 57 -7.39 10.37 9.45
C MET A 57 -7.40 11.68 8.66
N LEU A 58 -7.68 11.63 7.36
CA LEU A 58 -7.75 12.80 6.49
C LEU A 58 -9.15 13.45 6.45
N SER A 59 -10.08 13.02 7.30
CA SER A 59 -11.43 13.57 7.36
C SER A 59 -11.48 15.04 7.81
N PHE A 60 -10.41 15.54 8.45
CA PHE A 60 -10.28 16.94 8.84
C PHE A 60 -10.46 17.90 7.65
N GLY A 61 -10.11 17.46 6.43
CA GLY A 61 -10.30 18.25 5.22
C GLY A 61 -11.76 18.71 5.02
N LYS A 62 -12.73 17.95 5.55
CA LYS A 62 -14.16 18.30 5.51
C LYS A 62 -14.55 19.43 6.47
N SER A 63 -13.73 19.66 7.49
CA SER A 63 -13.93 20.67 8.53
C SER A 63 -13.16 21.97 8.26
N LEU A 64 -12.34 22.00 7.20
CA LEU A 64 -11.65 23.22 6.78
C LEU A 64 -12.63 24.27 6.24
N PRO A 65 -12.32 25.57 6.37
CA PRO A 65 -13.00 26.62 5.62
C PRO A 65 -13.00 26.33 4.11
N GLU A 66 -14.04 26.74 3.39
CA GLU A 66 -14.28 26.36 1.98
C GLU A 66 -13.06 26.59 1.06
N GLU A 67 -12.39 27.73 1.19
CA GLU A 67 -11.19 28.06 0.42
C GLU A 67 -10.03 27.09 0.71
N LYS A 68 -9.76 26.82 2.01
CA LYS A 68 -8.73 25.87 2.45
C LYS A 68 -9.06 24.43 2.06
N ALA A 69 -10.34 24.04 2.15
CA ALA A 69 -10.80 22.72 1.73
C ALA A 69 -10.62 22.53 0.21
N THR A 70 -10.95 23.54 -0.58
CA THR A 70 -10.76 23.54 -2.03
C THR A 70 -9.29 23.41 -2.40
N ALA A 71 -8.40 24.18 -1.75
CA ALA A 71 -6.96 24.05 -1.93
C ALA A 71 -6.47 22.63 -1.58
N PHE A 72 -6.85 22.11 -0.40
CA PHE A 72 -6.52 20.75 0.03
C PHE A 72 -6.93 19.70 -1.02
N TYR A 73 -8.18 19.74 -1.50
CA TYR A 73 -8.63 18.77 -2.50
C TYR A 73 -7.84 18.89 -3.81
N ARG A 74 -7.56 20.11 -4.26
CA ARG A 74 -6.82 20.32 -5.51
C ARG A 74 -5.39 19.84 -5.43
N ASP A 75 -4.71 20.09 -4.32
CA ASP A 75 -3.31 19.73 -4.12
C ASP A 75 -3.12 18.21 -4.00
N PHE A 76 -4.04 17.51 -3.34
CA PHE A 76 -3.88 16.08 -3.05
C PHE A 76 -4.69 15.14 -3.96
N PHE A 77 -5.71 15.63 -4.66
CA PHE A 77 -6.57 14.81 -5.53
C PHE A 77 -6.67 15.34 -6.96
N GLY A 78 -6.01 16.45 -7.27
CA GLY A 78 -5.86 17.01 -8.63
C GLY A 78 -6.68 18.28 -8.87
N PRO A 79 -6.35 19.05 -9.91
CA PRO A 79 -6.82 20.44 -10.07
C PRO A 79 -8.34 20.62 -10.18
N GLU A 80 -9.05 19.58 -10.61
CA GLU A 80 -10.52 19.55 -10.77
C GLU A 80 -11.24 18.87 -9.59
N ALA A 81 -10.49 18.48 -8.54
CA ALA A 81 -11.06 17.80 -7.38
C ALA A 81 -11.99 18.74 -6.62
N THR A 82 -13.21 18.26 -6.39
CA THR A 82 -14.23 18.92 -5.58
C THR A 82 -14.57 18.05 -4.38
N LYS A 83 -15.13 18.64 -3.32
CA LYS A 83 -15.62 17.86 -2.17
C LYS A 83 -16.54 16.70 -2.61
N GLU A 84 -17.48 16.98 -3.51
CA GLU A 84 -18.42 15.98 -4.01
C GLU A 84 -17.72 14.87 -4.79
N SER A 85 -16.74 15.18 -5.65
CA SER A 85 -16.00 14.14 -6.39
C SER A 85 -15.19 13.24 -5.46
N ILE A 86 -14.60 13.81 -4.40
CA ILE A 86 -13.79 13.06 -3.42
C ILE A 86 -14.66 12.19 -2.50
N GLU A 87 -15.87 12.63 -2.15
CA GLU A 87 -16.80 11.82 -1.35
C GLU A 87 -17.28 10.56 -2.09
N LYS A 88 -17.36 10.60 -3.42
CA LYS A 88 -17.76 9.46 -4.27
C LYS A 88 -16.65 8.41 -4.47
N LEU A 89 -15.41 8.71 -4.10
CA LEU A 89 -14.32 7.74 -4.19
C LEU A 89 -14.53 6.61 -3.18
N ASP A 90 -14.20 5.38 -3.60
CA ASP A 90 -13.95 4.30 -2.64
C ASP A 90 -12.61 4.53 -1.91
N ASN A 91 -12.36 3.76 -0.85
CA ASN A 91 -11.17 3.98 0.00
C ASN A 91 -9.86 3.68 -0.74
N GLN A 92 -9.87 2.75 -1.72
CA GLN A 92 -8.68 2.41 -2.49
C GLN A 92 -8.34 3.54 -3.49
N ALA A 93 -9.33 4.06 -4.20
CA ALA A 93 -9.18 5.18 -5.12
C ALA A 93 -8.77 6.46 -4.37
N TYR A 94 -9.37 6.70 -3.20
CA TYR A 94 -9.01 7.82 -2.33
C TYR A 94 -7.52 7.76 -1.93
N PHE A 95 -7.07 6.61 -1.39
CA PHE A 95 -5.67 6.40 -1.00
C PHE A 95 -4.72 6.51 -2.20
N SER A 96 -5.05 5.85 -3.31
CA SER A 96 -4.27 5.83 -4.55
C SER A 96 -4.01 7.24 -5.10
N GLN A 97 -5.05 8.07 -5.18
CA GLN A 97 -4.92 9.45 -5.64
C GLN A 97 -4.09 10.28 -4.67
N PHE A 98 -4.38 10.20 -3.37
CA PHE A 98 -3.68 10.97 -2.35
C PHE A 98 -2.18 10.66 -2.32
N ILE A 99 -1.81 9.38 -2.26
CA ILE A 99 -0.41 8.96 -2.23
C ILE A 99 0.28 9.29 -3.55
N GLY A 100 -0.39 9.10 -4.68
CA GLY A 100 0.13 9.51 -5.98
C GLY A 100 0.50 11.00 -6.01
N SER A 101 -0.34 11.86 -5.44
CA SER A 101 -0.08 13.30 -5.33
C SER A 101 1.06 13.60 -4.37
N ILE A 102 1.07 13.01 -3.17
CA ILE A 102 2.16 13.19 -2.20
C ILE A 102 3.53 12.83 -2.81
N MET A 103 3.61 11.71 -3.52
CA MET A 103 4.85 11.27 -4.15
C MET A 103 5.32 12.27 -5.22
N LYS A 104 4.39 12.86 -5.99
CA LYS A 104 4.69 13.91 -6.97
C LYS A 104 5.07 15.25 -6.34
N LEU A 105 4.39 15.65 -5.27
CA LEU A 105 4.64 16.93 -4.61
C LEU A 105 5.94 16.93 -3.79
N ILE A 106 6.30 15.80 -3.19
CA ILE A 106 7.42 15.72 -2.24
C ILE A 106 8.65 15.06 -2.86
N LEU A 107 8.51 13.86 -3.45
CA LEU A 107 9.69 13.08 -3.87
C LEU A 107 10.27 13.57 -5.20
N GLU A 108 9.41 13.93 -6.17
CA GLU A 108 9.91 14.37 -7.49
C GLU A 108 10.74 15.66 -7.41
N PRO A 109 10.34 16.72 -6.67
CA PRO A 109 11.16 17.93 -6.53
C PRO A 109 12.44 17.70 -5.73
N ALA A 110 12.42 16.75 -4.78
CA ALA A 110 13.60 16.38 -4.01
C ALA A 110 14.56 15.45 -4.78
N ASN A 111 14.20 15.06 -6.01
CA ASN A 111 14.95 14.11 -6.84
C ASN A 111 15.32 12.83 -6.07
N VAL A 112 14.36 12.33 -5.27
CA VAL A 112 14.52 11.11 -4.47
C VAL A 112 13.98 9.93 -5.27
N GLU A 113 14.85 8.97 -5.56
CA GLU A 113 14.52 7.74 -6.27
C GLU A 113 14.63 6.52 -5.37
N TYR A 114 13.62 5.67 -5.43
CA TYR A 114 13.63 4.38 -4.78
C TYR A 114 14.35 3.37 -5.67
N THR A 115 15.58 2.97 -5.32
CA THR A 115 16.42 2.14 -6.19
C THR A 115 16.23 0.65 -5.92
N LYS A 116 16.04 0.24 -4.65
CA LYS A 116 15.92 -1.18 -4.27
C LYS A 116 15.23 -1.39 -2.92
N ALA A 117 14.50 -2.50 -2.82
CA ALA A 117 13.99 -3.08 -1.57
C ALA A 117 14.69 -4.41 -1.28
N GLU A 118 15.25 -4.57 -0.09
CA GLU A 118 15.77 -5.86 0.39
C GLU A 118 14.95 -6.32 1.59
N VAL A 119 14.17 -7.40 1.43
CA VAL A 119 13.52 -8.05 2.57
C VAL A 119 14.58 -8.80 3.38
N LEU A 120 14.77 -8.39 4.63
CA LEU A 120 15.79 -8.93 5.53
C LEU A 120 15.26 -10.09 6.39
N GLY A 121 13.96 -10.11 6.64
CA GLY A 121 13.30 -11.15 7.41
C GLY A 121 11.88 -10.77 7.82
N GLU A 122 11.18 -11.70 8.44
CA GLU A 122 9.84 -11.49 8.98
C GLU A 122 9.70 -12.07 10.38
N VAL A 123 8.86 -11.43 11.20
CA VAL A 123 8.54 -11.84 12.57
C VAL A 123 7.02 -11.90 12.68
N LYS A 124 6.50 -13.03 13.15
CA LYS A 124 5.07 -13.22 13.39
C LYS A 124 4.69 -12.75 14.80
N GLU A 125 3.67 -11.90 14.87
CA GLU A 125 3.04 -11.40 16.10
C GLU A 125 1.53 -11.68 16.05
N GLY A 126 1.09 -12.81 16.60
CA GLY A 126 -0.31 -13.22 16.54
C GLY A 126 -0.79 -13.44 15.09
N GLU A 127 -1.76 -12.63 14.65
CA GLU A 127 -2.29 -12.63 13.27
C GLU A 127 -1.52 -11.73 12.30
N VAL A 128 -0.61 -10.90 12.82
CA VAL A 128 0.18 -9.94 12.06
C VAL A 128 1.57 -10.52 11.81
N THR A 129 2.12 -10.24 10.64
CA THR A 129 3.52 -10.53 10.31
C THR A 129 4.22 -9.23 9.98
N HIS A 130 5.27 -8.92 10.73
CA HIS A 130 6.12 -7.76 10.53
C HIS A 130 7.29 -8.14 9.63
N VAL A 131 7.49 -7.42 8.54
CA VAL A 131 8.55 -7.65 7.57
C VAL A 131 9.56 -6.51 7.68
N LEU A 132 10.82 -6.85 7.98
CA LEU A 132 11.91 -5.89 8.01
C LEU A 132 12.49 -5.74 6.61
N VAL A 133 12.52 -4.52 6.10
CA VAL A 133 13.00 -4.19 4.76
C VAL A 133 14.08 -3.12 4.84
N ARG A 134 15.17 -3.32 4.11
CA ARG A 134 16.14 -2.25 3.80
C ARG A 134 15.77 -1.61 2.48
N LEU A 135 15.56 -0.30 2.52
CA LEU A 135 15.28 0.54 1.38
C LEU A 135 16.59 1.19 0.94
N HIS A 136 16.84 1.19 -0.36
CA HIS A 136 17.92 1.95 -0.97
C HIS A 136 17.29 3.13 -1.71
N LEU A 137 17.77 4.33 -1.37
CA LEU A 137 17.26 5.60 -1.87
C LEU A 137 18.42 6.38 -2.47
N SER A 138 18.23 6.92 -3.66
CA SER A 138 19.18 7.86 -4.28
C SER A 138 18.58 9.25 -4.26
N SER A 139 19.34 10.26 -3.82
CA SER A 139 18.93 11.67 -3.93
C SER A 139 20.10 12.50 -4.41
N ASN A 140 19.94 13.18 -5.56
CA ASN A 140 21.00 13.99 -6.16
C ASN A 140 22.33 13.23 -6.33
N GLY A 141 22.25 11.94 -6.65
CA GLY A 141 23.40 11.05 -6.80
C GLY A 141 24.05 10.59 -5.49
N VAL A 142 23.48 10.97 -4.34
CA VAL A 142 23.88 10.46 -3.02
C VAL A 142 23.01 9.26 -2.67
N GLU A 143 23.64 8.11 -2.52
CA GLU A 143 22.99 6.89 -2.06
C GLU A 143 22.81 6.92 -0.54
N SER A 144 21.63 6.55 -0.09
CA SER A 144 21.28 6.40 1.32
C SER A 144 20.48 5.12 1.52
N GLN A 145 20.47 4.64 2.76
CA GLN A 145 19.72 3.45 3.14
C GLN A 145 18.84 3.76 4.34
N ALA A 146 17.63 3.21 4.33
CA ALA A 146 16.71 3.26 5.46
C ALA A 146 16.24 1.84 5.79
N MET A 147 15.97 1.57 7.06
CA MET A 147 15.31 0.33 7.47
C MET A 147 13.87 0.65 7.87
N GLU A 148 12.93 -0.13 7.36
CA GLU A 148 11.51 0.01 7.64
C GLU A 148 10.93 -1.33 8.06
N VAL A 149 10.01 -1.29 9.02
CA VAL A 149 9.18 -2.45 9.39
C VAL A 149 7.80 -2.21 8.81
N ILE A 150 7.33 -3.15 7.98
CA ILE A 150 5.97 -3.12 7.43
C ILE A 150 5.19 -4.29 7.99
N SER A 151 4.00 -4.00 8.51
CA SER A 151 3.10 -4.99 9.09
C SER A 151 2.09 -5.48 8.06
N PHE A 152 1.90 -6.79 7.99
CA PHE A 152 0.94 -7.43 7.10
C PHE A 152 -0.04 -8.30 7.89
N LYS A 153 -1.30 -8.34 7.44
CA LYS A 153 -2.34 -9.24 7.94
C LYS A 153 -2.98 -10.01 6.79
N GLN A 154 -3.35 -11.27 7.00
CA GLN A 154 -4.09 -12.02 5.98
C GLN A 154 -5.52 -11.50 5.83
N TYR A 155 -5.95 -11.35 4.58
CA TYR A 155 -7.31 -10.98 4.21
C TYR A 155 -7.72 -11.72 2.93
N LYS A 156 -8.75 -12.55 3.02
CA LYS A 156 -9.27 -13.36 1.89
C LYS A 156 -8.20 -14.19 1.16
N GLY A 157 -7.22 -14.71 1.90
CA GLY A 157 -6.14 -15.55 1.34
C GLY A 157 -4.93 -14.77 0.82
N GLU A 158 -4.93 -13.44 0.91
CA GLU A 158 -3.82 -12.58 0.51
C GLU A 158 -3.21 -11.87 1.73
N TRP A 159 -1.91 -11.58 1.70
CA TRP A 159 -1.29 -10.71 2.69
C TRP A 159 -1.51 -9.25 2.31
N LYS A 160 -2.07 -8.48 3.24
CA LYS A 160 -2.33 -7.05 3.06
C LYS A 160 -1.57 -6.22 4.07
N THR A 161 -0.95 -5.16 3.60
CA THR A 161 -0.24 -4.14 4.37
C THR A 161 -1.21 -3.41 5.30
N LEU A 162 -0.82 -3.24 6.56
CA LEU A 162 -1.48 -2.37 7.52
C LEU A 162 -0.92 -0.94 7.39
N LEU A 163 -1.67 0.05 7.88
CA LEU A 163 -1.09 1.39 8.05
C LEU A 163 0.05 1.33 9.07
N THR A 164 1.08 2.13 8.82
CA THR A 164 2.19 2.36 9.74
C THR A 164 1.96 3.67 10.49
N GLU A 165 2.59 3.82 11.65
CA GLU A 165 2.61 5.06 12.45
C GLU A 165 3.11 6.28 11.62
N LYS A 166 3.87 6.02 10.54
CA LYS A 166 4.31 7.06 9.61
C LYS A 166 3.14 7.74 8.89
N PHE A 167 2.09 7.00 8.53
CA PHE A 167 0.91 7.60 7.91
C PHE A 167 0.10 8.43 8.90
N GLU A 168 0.04 8.00 10.16
CA GLU A 168 -0.54 8.79 11.26
C GLU A 168 0.18 10.13 11.39
N SER A 169 1.52 10.09 11.49
CA SER A 169 2.34 11.30 11.59
C SER A 169 2.19 12.24 10.38
N ILE A 170 2.06 11.70 9.16
CA ILE A 170 1.79 12.50 7.96
C ILE A 170 0.41 13.17 8.05
N ALA A 171 -0.62 12.44 8.46
CA ALA A 171 -1.97 12.99 8.58
C ALA A 171 -2.04 14.09 9.65
N GLU A 172 -1.38 13.90 10.79
CA GLU A 172 -1.27 14.91 11.86
C GLU A 172 -0.53 16.17 11.35
N SER A 173 0.63 15.99 10.71
CA SER A 173 1.43 17.10 10.17
C SER A 173 0.65 17.90 9.13
N LEU A 174 -0.15 17.23 8.29
CA LEU A 174 -1.03 17.89 7.33
C LEU A 174 -2.19 18.61 8.00
N GLN A 175 -2.80 18.01 9.03
CA GLN A 175 -3.85 18.70 9.76
C GLN A 175 -3.32 20.01 10.38
N GLU A 176 -2.11 19.99 10.94
CA GLU A 176 -1.47 21.16 11.51
C GLU A 176 -1.16 22.25 10.47
N SER A 177 -0.70 21.87 9.27
CA SER A 177 -0.38 22.86 8.22
C SER A 177 -1.60 23.58 7.65
N PHE A 178 -2.80 23.02 7.81
CA PHE A 178 -4.06 23.61 7.38
C PHE A 178 -4.87 24.31 8.48
N ARG A 179 -4.44 24.25 9.76
CA ARG A 179 -5.03 25.08 10.84
C ARG A 179 -4.86 26.56 10.52
#